data_AF-A0A5M3MU03-F1
#
_entry.id   AF-A0A5M3MU03-F1
#
_cell.length_a   1.000
_cell.length_b   1.000
_cell.length_c   1.000
_cell.angle_alpha   90.00
_cell.angle_beta   90.00
_cell.angle_gamma   90.00
#
_symmetry.space_group_name_H-M   'P 1'
#
loop_
_entity.id
_entity.type
_entity.pdbx_description
1 polymer ?
#
loop_
_entity_poly.entity_id
_entity_poly.type
_entity_poly.pdbx_seq_one_letter_code
_entity_poly.pdbx_strand_id
1 'polypeptide(L)'
;DSNCFLCGKSLRSDESWLHSGGHILKAMQGVIEDDLCEKVSIGHACGFCGKPSCASVRLEKTSTGRYTIESQCPRFHILQLASARKFSKATPCTNVPVQCMLCS
;
A
#
# COMPACT_ATOMS: atom_id res chain seq x y z
N ASP A 1 -3.84 15.41 11.06
CA ASP A 1 -3.30 14.39 11.97
C ASP A 1 -3.12 13.07 11.25
N SER A 2 -1.89 12.56 11.19
CA SER A 2 -1.53 11.37 10.41
C SER A 2 -1.46 10.12 11.30
N ASN A 3 -2.50 9.84 12.08
CA ASN A 3 -2.54 8.70 12.99
C ASN A 3 -2.74 7.37 12.23
N CYS A 4 -2.09 6.27 12.59
CA CYS A 4 -2.37 4.97 11.98
C CYS A 4 -3.86 4.60 12.11
N PHE A 5 -4.50 4.16 11.03
CA PHE A 5 -5.89 3.68 11.10
C PHE A 5 -6.02 2.29 11.74
N LEU A 6 -4.92 1.56 11.88
CA LEU A 6 -4.90 0.22 12.49
C LEU A 6 -4.60 0.25 13.99
N CYS A 7 -3.66 1.09 14.47
CA CYS A 7 -3.23 1.11 15.87
C CYS A 7 -3.34 2.49 16.55
N GLY A 8 -3.83 3.52 15.84
CA GLY A 8 -4.00 4.87 16.39
C GLY A 8 -2.72 5.68 16.65
N LYS A 9 -1.52 5.08 16.52
CA LYS A 9 -0.24 5.77 16.73
C LYS A 9 -0.11 6.99 15.84
N SER A 10 0.36 8.11 16.39
CA SER A 10 0.66 9.31 15.60
C SER A 10 1.89 9.07 14.74
N LEU A 11 1.78 9.34 13.43
CA LEU A 11 2.86 9.14 12.46
C LEU A 11 3.17 10.45 11.76
N ARG A 12 4.35 10.51 11.14
CA ARG A 12 4.61 11.48 10.09
C ARG A 12 3.89 11.04 8.81
N SER A 13 3.47 12.01 7.99
CA SER A 13 2.68 11.73 6.78
C SER A 13 3.42 10.84 5.77
N ASP A 14 4.74 10.92 5.71
CA ASP A 14 5.63 10.11 4.85
C ASP A 14 5.82 8.67 5.32
N GLU A 15 5.53 8.38 6.60
CA GLU A 15 5.74 7.07 7.22
C GLU A 15 4.46 6.22 7.29
N SER A 16 3.30 6.81 7.02
CA SER A 16 2.00 6.13 7.19
C SER A 16 1.92 4.80 6.42
N TRP A 17 2.35 4.78 5.16
CA TRP A 17 2.28 3.59 4.31
C TRP A 17 3.23 2.48 4.80
N LEU A 18 4.46 2.85 5.19
CA LEU A 18 5.46 1.92 5.72
C LEU A 18 4.99 1.30 7.04
N HIS A 19 4.44 2.13 7.92
CA HIS A 19 3.93 1.69 9.21
C HIS A 19 2.72 0.75 9.05
N SER A 20 1.72 1.12 8.24
CA SER A 20 0.59 0.24 7.91
C SER A 20 1.06 -1.05 7.23
N GLY A 21 2.06 -0.97 6.34
CA GLY A 21 2.67 -2.13 5.69
C GLY A 21 3.31 -3.11 6.67
N GLY A 22 3.93 -2.60 7.74
CA GLY A 22 4.47 -3.43 8.82
C GLY A 22 3.40 -4.29 9.51
N HIS A 23 2.23 -3.71 9.81
CA HIS A 23 1.09 -4.45 10.38
C HIS A 23 0.56 -5.52 9.43
N ILE A 24 0.45 -5.18 8.13
CA ILE A 24 0.01 -6.14 7.11
C ILE A 24 0.98 -7.32 7.03
N LEU A 25 2.29 -7.05 6.99
CA LEU A 25 3.31 -8.09 6.90
C LEU A 25 3.29 -9.00 8.13
N LYS A 26 3.19 -8.43 9.34
CA LYS A 26 3.07 -9.21 10.58
C LYS A 26 1.84 -10.10 10.58
N ALA A 27 0.69 -9.56 10.19
CA ALA A 27 -0.54 -10.33 10.07
C ALA A 27 -0.42 -11.47 9.05
N MET A 28 0.21 -11.24 7.89
CA MET A 28 0.51 -12.28 6.90
C MET A 28 1.42 -13.38 7.44
N GLN A 29 2.30 -13.07 8.40
CA GLN A 29 3.17 -14.03 9.08
C GLN A 29 2.51 -14.67 10.31
N GLY A 30 1.24 -14.38 10.60
CA GLY A 30 0.53 -14.89 11.78
C GLY A 30 0.99 -14.27 13.10
N VAL A 31 1.71 -13.14 13.06
CA VAL A 31 2.10 -12.40 14.27
C VAL A 31 0.88 -11.64 14.77
N ILE A 32 0.52 -11.88 16.03
CA ILE A 32 -0.58 -11.20 16.72
C ILE A 32 -0.05 -9.90 17.32
N GLU A 33 -0.73 -8.79 17.02
CA GLU A 33 -0.43 -7.47 17.59
C GLU A 33 -1.59 -7.05 18.50
N ASP A 34 -1.32 -6.92 19.80
CA ASP A 34 -2.33 -6.61 20.81
C ASP A 34 -2.75 -5.13 20.82
N ASP A 35 -1.94 -4.25 20.21
CA ASP A 35 -2.15 -2.80 20.17
C ASP A 35 -2.94 -2.31 18.94
N LEU A 36 -3.54 -3.24 18.18
CA LEU A 36 -4.40 -2.90 17.06
C LEU A 36 -5.82 -2.55 17.53
N CYS A 37 -6.32 -1.41 17.05
CA CYS A 37 -7.73 -1.04 17.17
C CYS A 37 -8.64 -1.99 16.37
N GLU A 38 -8.14 -2.60 15.30
CA GLU A 38 -8.84 -3.59 14.49
C GLU A 38 -7.84 -4.58 13.88
N LYS A 39 -8.21 -5.86 13.82
CA LYS A 39 -7.41 -6.90 13.15
C LYS A 39 -7.23 -6.59 11.67
N VAL A 40 -6.03 -6.82 11.15
CA VAL A 40 -5.77 -6.69 9.72
C VAL A 40 -6.48 -7.79 8.95
N SER A 41 -7.24 -7.41 7.92
CA SER A 41 -7.88 -8.36 7.01
C SER A 41 -6.85 -8.90 5.99
N ILE A 42 -6.38 -10.13 6.20
CA ILE A 42 -5.44 -10.79 5.29
C ILE A 42 -6.10 -10.95 3.92
N GLY A 43 -5.41 -10.53 2.85
CA GLY A 43 -5.90 -10.59 1.47
C GLY A 43 -6.77 -9.41 1.03
N HIS A 44 -7.32 -8.63 1.97
CA HIS A 44 -8.15 -7.46 1.66
C HIS A 44 -7.61 -6.14 2.24
N ALA A 45 -6.49 -6.17 2.95
CA ALA A 45 -5.87 -4.96 3.50
C ALA A 45 -5.39 -3.99 2.41
N CYS A 46 -5.78 -2.72 2.54
CA CYS A 46 -5.31 -1.66 1.66
C CYS A 46 -3.82 -1.35 1.89
N GLY A 47 -3.01 -1.31 0.82
CA GLY A 47 -1.59 -0.95 0.92
C GLY A 47 -1.29 0.49 1.35
N PHE A 48 -2.27 1.40 1.30
CA PHE A 48 -2.08 2.80 1.72
C PHE A 48 -2.40 3.05 3.19
N CYS A 49 -3.42 2.37 3.72
CA CYS A 49 -3.94 2.66 5.06
C CYS A 49 -4.22 1.42 5.93
N GLY A 50 -4.10 0.21 5.38
CA GLY A 50 -4.28 -1.06 6.07
C GLY A 50 -5.73 -1.53 6.25
N LYS A 51 -6.72 -0.65 6.08
CA LYS A 51 -8.15 -1.01 6.24
C LYS A 51 -8.67 -1.83 5.06
N PRO A 52 -9.68 -2.70 5.28
CA PRO A 52 -10.30 -3.50 4.21
C PRO A 52 -11.28 -2.71 3.33
N SER A 53 -11.81 -1.59 3.84
CA SER A 53 -12.91 -0.84 3.22
C SER A 53 -12.51 0.11 2.08
N CYS A 54 -11.23 0.13 1.69
CA CYS A 54 -10.80 0.91 0.53
C CYS A 54 -11.14 0.15 -0.75
N ALA A 55 -12.18 0.58 -1.44
CA ALA A 55 -12.55 0.06 -2.75
C ALA A 55 -11.33 0.13 -3.69
N SER A 56 -10.91 -1.06 -4.15
CA SER A 56 -9.95 -1.40 -5.20
C SER A 56 -8.95 -0.32 -5.66
N VAL A 57 -7.66 -0.65 -5.59
CA VAL A 57 -6.63 0.05 -6.38
C VAL A 57 -6.72 -0.46 -7.81
N ARG A 58 -7.03 0.43 -8.77
CA ARG A 58 -7.11 0.08 -10.20
C ARG A 58 -5.90 0.64 -10.92
N LEU A 59 -5.26 -0.19 -11.73
CA LEU A 59 -4.20 0.21 -12.67
C LEU A 59 -4.81 0.25 -14.06
N GLU A 60 -5.00 1.44 -14.60
CA GLU A 60 -5.59 1.64 -15.93
C GLU A 60 -4.52 2.05 -16.92
N LYS A 61 -4.57 1.50 -18.14
CA LYS A 61 -3.64 1.86 -19.20
C LYS A 61 -4.24 3.02 -20.00
N THR A 62 -3.53 4.15 -20.03
CA THR A 62 -3.91 5.32 -20.81
C THR A 62 -3.75 5.06 -22.31
N SER A 63 -4.38 5.90 -23.13
CA SER A 63 -4.20 5.90 -24.60
C SER A 63 -2.74 6.10 -25.03
N THR A 64 -1.92 6.74 -24.19
CA THR A 64 -0.47 6.92 -24.40
C THR A 64 0.38 5.72 -23.95
N GLY A 65 -0.26 4.63 -23.52
CA GLY A 65 0.39 3.41 -23.06
C GLY A 65 1.00 3.49 -21.65
N ARG A 66 0.77 4.58 -20.92
CA ARG A 66 1.18 4.74 -19.51
C ARG A 66 0.15 4.10 -18.59
N TYR A 67 0.55 3.77 -17.37
CA TYR A 67 -0.39 3.32 -16.34
C TYR A 67 -0.75 4.48 -15.42
N THR A 68 -2.03 4.68 -15.19
CA THR A 68 -2.59 5.52 -14.13
C THR A 68 -3.10 4.63 -13.01
N ILE A 69 -3.07 5.16 -11.79
CA ILE A 69 -3.56 4.44 -10.62
C ILE A 69 -4.72 5.23 -10.05
N GLU A 70 -5.84 4.54 -9.85
CA GLU A 70 -7.00 5.09 -9.17
C GLU A 70 -7.23 4.32 -7.87
N SER A 71 -7.61 5.05 -6.82
CA SER A 71 -7.90 4.48 -5.51
C SER A 71 -8.87 5.40 -4.78
N GLN A 72 -9.84 4.80 -4.08
CA GLN A 72 -10.76 5.53 -3.21
C GLN A 72 -10.22 5.66 -1.78
N CYS A 73 -8.98 5.23 -1.53
CA CYS A 73 -8.37 5.34 -0.22
C CYS A 73 -8.12 6.82 0.15
N PRO A 74 -8.53 7.29 1.34
CA PRO A 74 -8.22 8.64 1.81
C PRO A 74 -6.70 8.94 1.92
N ARG A 75 -5.86 7.89 1.97
CA ARG A 75 -4.39 8.00 1.99
C ARG A 75 -3.73 7.70 0.66
N PHE A 76 -4.53 7.65 -0.40
CA PHE A 76 -4.01 7.50 -1.74
C PHE A 76 -3.06 8.65 -2.06
N HIS A 77 -1.89 8.28 -2.57
CA HIS A 77 -0.97 9.20 -3.20
C HIS A 77 -0.49 8.58 -4.50
N ILE A 78 -0.16 9.44 -5.47
CA ILE A 78 0.26 9.00 -6.80
C ILE A 78 1.59 8.25 -6.67
N LEU A 79 1.58 6.97 -7.05
CA LEU A 79 2.80 6.17 -7.10
C LEU A 79 3.62 6.59 -8.33
N GLN A 80 4.86 6.99 -8.10
CA GLN A 80 5.80 7.34 -9.17
C GLN A 80 6.42 6.07 -9.76
N LEU A 81 5.64 5.30 -10.54
CA LEU A 81 6.05 4.01 -11.10
C LEU A 81 7.35 4.11 -11.92
N ALA A 82 7.56 5.20 -12.65
CA ALA A 82 8.80 5.43 -13.40
C ALA A 82 10.02 5.57 -12.49
N SER A 83 9.85 6.24 -11.33
CA SER A 83 10.90 6.37 -10.33
C SER A 83 11.14 5.06 -9.58
N ALA A 84 10.07 4.31 -9.26
CA ALA A 84 10.15 3.01 -8.60
C ALA A 84 10.89 1.95 -9.44
N ARG A 85 10.99 2.12 -10.76
CA ARG A 85 11.79 1.26 -11.66
C ARG A 85 13.30 1.47 -11.50
N LYS A 86 13.74 2.58 -10.91
CA LYS A 86 15.16 2.90 -10.77
C LYS A 86 15.70 2.29 -9.48
N PHE A 87 16.54 1.27 -9.64
CA PHE A 87 17.33 0.75 -8.53
C PHE A 87 18.29 1.83 -7.98
N SER A 88 18.43 1.89 -6.67
CA SER A 88 19.54 2.60 -6.03
C SER A 88 20.07 1.79 -4.84
N LYS A 89 21.32 2.04 -4.43
CA LYS A 89 21.87 1.38 -3.21
C LYS A 89 21.06 1.71 -1.95
N ALA A 90 20.43 2.89 -1.90
CA ALA A 90 19.60 3.32 -0.78
C ALA A 90 18.18 2.72 -0.84
N THR A 91 17.70 2.39 -2.04
CA THR A 91 16.36 1.84 -2.30
C THR A 91 16.48 0.63 -3.24
N PRO A 92 16.94 -0.53 -2.73
CA PRO A 92 17.28 -1.67 -3.58
C PRO A 92 16.05 -2.38 -4.17
N CYS A 93 14.86 -2.18 -3.59
CA CYS A 93 13.62 -2.80 -4.04
C CYS A 93 12.90 -1.90 -5.05
N THR A 94 12.75 -2.38 -6.28
CA THR A 94 11.89 -1.74 -7.28
C THR A 94 10.45 -2.21 -7.04
N ASN A 95 9.67 -1.48 -6.25
CA ASN A 95 8.26 -1.78 -5.91
C ASN A 95 7.31 -1.56 -7.11
N VAL A 96 7.68 -2.08 -8.28
CA VAL A 96 6.94 -1.95 -9.53
C VAL A 96 5.86 -3.04 -9.58
N PRO A 97 4.60 -2.69 -9.85
CA PRO A 97 3.54 -3.68 -10.01
C PRO A 97 3.89 -4.73 -11.08
N VAL A 98 3.62 -5.99 -10.79
CA VAL A 98 3.80 -7.11 -11.72
C VAL A 98 2.56 -7.21 -12.59
N GLN A 99 2.73 -7.25 -13.91
CA GLN A 99 1.63 -7.48 -14.83
C GLN A 99 1.18 -8.94 -14.73
N CYS A 100 -0.09 -9.17 -14.43
CA CYS A 100 -0.68 -10.51 -14.48
C CYS A 100 -0.80 -10.95 -15.93
N MET A 101 -0.06 -11.99 -16.33
CA MET A 101 -0.12 -12.54 -17.70
C MET A 101 -1.36 -13.41 -17.96
N LEU A 102 -2.18 -13.67 -16.93
CA LEU A 102 -3.40 -14.49 -17.01
C LEU A 102 -4.68 -13.65 -17.22
N CYS A 103 -4.64 -12.36 -16.90
CA CYS A 103 -5.81 -11.48 -16.91
C CYS A 103 -5.80 -10.51 -18.10
N SER A 104 -5.22 -10.92 -19.23
CA SER A 104 -5.14 -10.12 -20.46
C SER A 104 -6.49 -9.92 -21.12
#